data_AF-A0A9P4QAH5-F1
#
_entry.id   AF-A0A9P4QAH5-F1
#
_cell.length_a   1.000
_cell.length_b   1.000
_cell.length_c   1.000
_cell.angle_alpha   90.00
_cell.angle_beta   90.00
_cell.angle_gamma   90.00
#
_symmetry.space_group_name_H-M   'P 1'
#
loop_
_entity.id
_entity.type
_entity.pdbx_description
1 polymer ?
#
loop_
_entity_poly.entity_id
_entity_poly.type
_entity_poly.pdbx_seq_one_letter_code
_entity_poly.pdbx_strand_id
1 'polypeptide(L)'
;MARKIVPRLQEWSKSQLANVVIIKGEGRAFCAGGDVAALAQQCEKGAGGQQEAKDYFALEYKLDHMISTYNKPYVALIDGITMGGGVGLSVHAPFRIATENTVFAMPETTIGFFPDVGASFFLPRMDGALGTYLALTSEQLKSVQVFYSGIATHYLHSSSLPDLEARLGELQFGDHANYATRLRLINDTIEEFCTGIPADQPLPGADGQVIGGHIRAAIDYCFQPANDTPEQVLQALEGMAAMQPSPDAPGRAVVASWASRTIETISKRSPTSLRVTLRQLQAGRSWSIAETFKREHQIASRFMEHPDFVEGVSSLLIRKPRTEPKWNPSSIAEVSDEDVDKFLTAKSDFSPLVGFDSAEDYFAYPHAWLGLPRESDVKVEFEKVRDFRKTIKSFLARTNGKQGVREKVQEILERKTEMNGGQLSWKR
;
A
#
# COMPACT_ATOMS: atom_id res chain seq x y z
N MET A 1 -15.11 15.15 -4.23
CA MET A 1 -15.59 14.70 -2.90
C MET A 1 -14.81 15.33 -1.74
N ALA A 2 -13.49 15.46 -1.81
CA ALA A 2 -12.66 16.00 -0.74
C ALA A 2 -13.14 17.34 -0.13
N ARG A 3 -13.65 18.28 -0.96
CA ARG A 3 -14.24 19.57 -0.49
C ARG A 3 -15.39 19.41 0.51
N LYS A 4 -16.06 18.25 0.55
CA LYS A 4 -17.13 17.94 1.52
C LYS A 4 -16.61 17.16 2.74
N ILE A 5 -15.59 16.32 2.56
CA ILE A 5 -15.02 15.50 3.63
C ILE A 5 -14.18 16.36 4.57
N VAL A 6 -13.31 17.21 4.02
CA VAL A 6 -12.37 18.03 4.81
C VAL A 6 -13.07 18.86 5.89
N PRO A 7 -14.12 19.66 5.59
CA PRO A 7 -14.81 20.44 6.62
C PRO A 7 -15.45 19.57 7.70
N ARG A 8 -15.98 18.38 7.36
CA ARG A 8 -16.62 17.49 8.33
C ARG A 8 -15.62 16.86 9.28
N LEU A 9 -14.47 16.41 8.78
CA LEU A 9 -13.40 15.92 9.64
C LEU A 9 -12.87 17.05 10.55
N GLN A 10 -12.80 18.29 10.09
CA GLN A 10 -12.43 19.44 10.93
C GLN A 10 -13.47 19.80 11.99
N GLU A 11 -14.75 19.64 11.70
CA GLU A 11 -15.83 19.83 12.67
C GLU A 11 -15.83 18.71 13.71
N TRP A 12 -15.74 17.45 13.26
CA TRP A 12 -15.73 16.29 14.14
C TRP A 12 -14.51 16.27 15.04
N SER A 13 -13.32 16.69 14.59
CA SER A 13 -12.12 16.72 15.43
C SER A 13 -12.26 17.61 16.67
N LYS A 14 -13.13 18.64 16.60
CA LYS A 14 -13.44 19.57 17.70
C LYS A 14 -14.57 19.07 18.62
N SER A 15 -15.36 18.11 18.15
CA SER A 15 -16.51 17.58 18.89
C SER A 15 -16.09 16.56 19.93
N GLN A 16 -16.58 16.70 21.16
CA GLN A 16 -16.42 15.66 22.19
C GLN A 16 -17.44 14.52 22.04
N LEU A 17 -18.48 14.70 21.21
CA LEU A 17 -19.48 13.68 20.93
C LEU A 17 -19.04 12.72 19.82
N ALA A 18 -18.19 13.17 18.89
CA ALA A 18 -17.64 12.34 17.84
C ALA A 18 -16.49 11.49 18.40
N ASN A 19 -16.76 10.22 18.67
CA ASN A 19 -15.83 9.30 19.34
C ASN A 19 -15.05 8.41 18.36
N VAL A 20 -15.69 7.99 17.28
CA VAL A 20 -15.12 7.17 16.21
C VAL A 20 -15.59 7.75 14.88
N VAL A 21 -14.68 7.82 13.90
CA VAL A 21 -15.03 8.18 12.51
C VAL A 21 -14.92 6.94 11.65
N ILE A 22 -15.97 6.64 10.89
CA ILE A 22 -16.01 5.51 9.95
C ILE A 22 -16.14 6.05 8.54
N ILE A 23 -15.30 5.57 7.62
CA ILE A 23 -15.46 5.76 6.17
C ILE A 23 -15.78 4.43 5.51
N LYS A 24 -16.75 4.44 4.60
CA LYS A 24 -17.19 3.28 3.82
C LYS A 24 -17.65 3.70 2.43
N GLY A 25 -17.65 2.76 1.49
CA GLY A 25 -18.18 2.96 0.14
C GLY A 25 -19.67 2.62 0.05
N GLU A 26 -20.24 2.90 -1.11
CA GLU A 26 -21.60 2.49 -1.47
C GLU A 26 -21.52 1.61 -2.73
N GLY A 27 -22.13 0.42 -2.69
CA GLY A 27 -22.14 -0.53 -3.80
C GLY A 27 -20.90 -1.42 -3.87
N ARG A 28 -20.38 -1.67 -5.07
CA ARG A 28 -19.33 -2.69 -5.33
C ARG A 28 -17.90 -2.24 -5.03
N ALA A 29 -17.70 -0.96 -4.75
CA ALA A 29 -16.38 -0.38 -4.52
C ALA A 29 -16.40 0.44 -3.23
N PHE A 30 -15.32 0.34 -2.46
CA PHE A 30 -15.04 1.30 -1.41
C PHE A 30 -14.74 2.66 -2.04
N CYS A 31 -13.69 2.71 -2.88
CA CYS A 31 -13.31 3.85 -3.69
C CYS A 31 -12.31 3.38 -4.76
N ALA A 32 -12.67 3.52 -6.04
CA ALA A 32 -11.90 3.00 -7.17
C ALA A 32 -10.87 4.00 -7.74
N GLY A 33 -10.63 5.12 -7.06
CA GLY A 33 -9.68 6.15 -7.44
C GLY A 33 -10.32 7.51 -7.74
N GLY A 34 -9.47 8.50 -7.98
CA GLY A 34 -9.88 9.84 -8.41
C GLY A 34 -10.36 9.88 -9.86
N ASP A 35 -10.99 10.98 -10.25
CA ASP A 35 -11.45 11.20 -11.63
C ASP A 35 -10.30 11.65 -12.54
N VAL A 36 -9.35 10.74 -12.78
CA VAL A 36 -8.15 11.02 -13.59
C VAL A 36 -8.47 11.32 -15.06
N ALA A 37 -9.62 10.84 -15.57
CA ALA A 37 -10.08 11.16 -16.92
C ALA A 37 -10.41 12.65 -17.05
N ALA A 38 -11.10 13.23 -16.05
CA ALA A 38 -11.33 14.67 -16.02
C ALA A 38 -10.02 15.47 -15.89
N LEU A 39 -9.04 14.98 -15.11
CA LEU A 39 -7.74 15.64 -14.97
C LEU A 39 -6.97 15.65 -16.30
N ALA A 40 -6.94 14.54 -17.05
CA ALA A 40 -6.28 14.52 -18.36
C ALA A 40 -6.91 15.52 -19.34
N GLN A 41 -8.25 15.61 -19.38
CA GLN A 41 -8.96 16.61 -20.18
C GLN A 41 -8.70 18.05 -19.72
N GLN A 42 -8.43 18.28 -18.43
CA GLN A 42 -7.98 19.58 -17.94
C GLN A 42 -6.58 19.90 -18.44
N CYS A 43 -5.63 18.96 -18.32
CA CYS A 43 -4.25 19.16 -18.78
C CYS A 43 -4.16 19.49 -20.28
N GLU A 44 -5.05 18.95 -21.12
CA GLU A 44 -5.14 19.28 -22.55
C GLU A 44 -5.46 20.76 -22.83
N LYS A 45 -6.00 21.51 -21.85
CA LYS A 45 -6.27 22.96 -21.97
C LYS A 45 -5.01 23.82 -21.76
N GLY A 46 -3.83 23.21 -21.66
CA GLY A 46 -2.56 23.89 -21.43
C GLY A 46 -2.36 24.32 -19.99
N ALA A 47 -1.47 25.30 -19.77
CA ALA A 47 -0.96 25.66 -18.44
C ALA A 47 -2.05 25.97 -17.39
N GLY A 48 -3.15 26.62 -17.79
CA GLY A 48 -4.27 26.90 -16.89
C GLY A 48 -4.97 25.63 -16.39
N GLY A 49 -5.25 24.69 -17.29
CA GLY A 49 -5.87 23.42 -16.91
C GLY A 49 -4.91 22.48 -16.16
N GLN A 50 -3.62 22.52 -16.48
CA GLN A 50 -2.58 21.84 -15.68
C GLN A 50 -2.55 22.38 -14.24
N GLN A 51 -2.75 23.69 -14.04
CA GLN A 51 -2.83 24.27 -12.70
C GLN A 51 -4.10 23.81 -11.95
N GLU A 52 -5.25 23.72 -12.60
CA GLU A 52 -6.46 23.16 -11.99
C GLU A 52 -6.26 21.71 -11.53
N ALA A 53 -5.55 20.90 -12.33
CA ALA A 53 -5.22 19.53 -11.96
C ALA A 53 -4.24 19.45 -10.77
N LYS A 54 -3.27 20.37 -10.67
CA LYS A 54 -2.41 20.51 -9.48
C LYS A 54 -3.22 20.85 -8.23
N ASP A 55 -4.18 21.77 -8.35
CA ASP A 55 -5.04 22.17 -7.24
C ASP A 55 -5.95 21.02 -6.75
N TYR A 56 -6.32 20.09 -7.65
CA TYR A 56 -7.00 18.85 -7.28
C TYR A 56 -6.13 18.00 -6.34
N PHE A 57 -4.89 17.67 -6.73
CA PHE A 57 -3.97 16.88 -5.90
C PHE A 57 -3.62 17.59 -4.60
N ALA A 58 -3.47 18.92 -4.62
CA ALA A 58 -3.27 19.70 -3.41
C ALA A 58 -4.42 19.51 -2.40
N LEU A 59 -5.66 19.38 -2.86
CA LEU A 59 -6.79 19.13 -1.97
C LEU A 59 -6.85 17.67 -1.50
N GLU A 60 -6.55 16.71 -2.37
CA GLU A 60 -6.49 15.28 -2.05
C GLU A 60 -5.43 15.00 -0.98
N TYR A 61 -4.19 15.44 -1.18
CA TYR A 61 -3.11 15.19 -0.22
C TYR A 61 -3.29 15.93 1.09
N LYS A 62 -4.01 17.06 1.10
CA LYS A 62 -4.44 17.71 2.35
C LYS A 62 -5.43 16.85 3.13
N LEU A 63 -6.34 16.18 2.45
CA LEU A 63 -7.27 15.24 3.07
C LEU A 63 -6.54 14.00 3.60
N ASP A 64 -5.67 13.40 2.80
CA ASP A 64 -4.94 12.18 3.20
C ASP A 64 -4.00 12.44 4.38
N HIS A 65 -3.29 13.58 4.37
CA HIS A 65 -2.47 14.00 5.51
C HIS A 65 -3.32 14.25 6.77
N MET A 66 -4.52 14.83 6.63
CA MET A 66 -5.41 15.01 7.76
C MET A 66 -5.89 13.66 8.31
N ILE A 67 -6.14 12.65 7.46
CA ILE A 67 -6.47 11.29 7.89
C ILE A 67 -5.28 10.65 8.61
N SER A 68 -4.06 10.83 8.10
CA SER A 68 -2.84 10.24 8.69
C SER A 68 -2.50 10.80 10.07
N THR A 69 -2.84 12.06 10.31
CA THR A 69 -2.56 12.79 11.56
C THR A 69 -3.83 13.06 12.38
N TYR A 70 -4.91 12.32 12.11
CA TYR A 70 -6.21 12.57 12.71
C TYR A 70 -6.21 12.24 14.21
N ASN A 71 -6.71 13.18 15.03
CA ASN A 71 -6.68 13.08 16.48
C ASN A 71 -7.82 12.24 17.10
N LYS A 72 -8.62 11.59 16.26
CA LYS A 72 -9.72 10.71 16.66
C LYS A 72 -9.58 9.36 15.95
N PRO A 73 -10.00 8.25 16.59
CA PRO A 73 -9.96 6.96 15.95
C PRO A 73 -10.72 6.95 14.62
N TYR A 74 -10.03 6.50 13.58
CA TYR A 74 -10.54 6.45 12.21
C TYR A 74 -10.55 5.00 11.72
N VAL A 75 -11.70 4.56 11.21
CA VAL A 75 -11.95 3.21 10.71
C VAL A 75 -12.32 3.26 9.24
N ALA A 76 -11.54 2.60 8.40
CA ALA A 76 -11.84 2.42 6.98
C ALA A 76 -12.37 1.01 6.73
N LEU A 77 -13.63 0.92 6.28
CA LEU A 77 -14.24 -0.31 5.80
C LEU A 77 -13.96 -0.44 4.29
N ILE A 78 -12.87 -1.10 3.94
CA ILE A 78 -12.39 -1.22 2.55
C ILE A 78 -13.05 -2.41 1.84
N ASP A 79 -14.37 -2.53 1.99
CA ASP A 79 -15.21 -3.54 1.35
C ASP A 79 -15.40 -3.21 -0.13
N GLY A 80 -14.78 -4.01 -1.01
CA GLY A 80 -14.77 -3.80 -2.46
C GLY A 80 -13.47 -3.18 -3.01
N ILE A 81 -13.57 -2.68 -4.25
CA ILE A 81 -12.42 -2.09 -4.96
C ILE A 81 -11.87 -0.87 -4.20
N THR A 82 -10.57 -0.90 -3.93
CA THR A 82 -9.80 0.13 -3.20
C THR A 82 -8.53 0.44 -4.00
N MET A 83 -8.56 1.51 -4.80
CA MET A 83 -7.47 1.88 -5.72
C MET A 83 -7.25 3.39 -5.73
N GLY A 84 -6.02 3.86 -6.03
CA GLY A 84 -5.66 5.28 -6.11
C GLY A 84 -6.12 6.06 -4.87
N GLY A 85 -6.89 7.13 -5.05
CA GLY A 85 -7.47 7.91 -3.95
C GLY A 85 -8.22 7.10 -2.87
N GLY A 86 -8.77 5.91 -3.19
CA GLY A 86 -9.33 5.01 -2.18
C GLY A 86 -8.28 4.44 -1.22
N VAL A 87 -7.08 4.20 -1.71
CA VAL A 87 -5.93 3.84 -0.87
C VAL A 87 -5.57 5.01 0.04
N GLY A 88 -5.52 6.25 -0.46
CA GLY A 88 -5.27 7.46 0.34
C GLY A 88 -6.25 7.64 1.51
N LEU A 89 -7.54 7.42 1.24
CA LEU A 89 -8.61 7.50 2.24
C LEU A 89 -8.53 6.42 3.35
N SER A 90 -7.72 5.38 3.18
CA SER A 90 -7.71 4.21 4.07
C SER A 90 -6.35 3.86 4.66
N VAL A 91 -5.28 3.83 3.86
CA VAL A 91 -3.99 3.23 4.23
C VAL A 91 -3.33 3.89 5.44
N HIS A 92 -3.62 5.17 5.66
CA HIS A 92 -3.10 5.96 6.77
C HIS A 92 -3.92 5.85 8.06
N ALA A 93 -5.14 5.31 7.98
CA ALA A 93 -6.00 5.11 9.14
C ALA A 93 -5.50 3.96 10.03
N PRO A 94 -5.65 4.03 11.36
CA PRO A 94 -5.26 2.94 12.25
C PRO A 94 -6.03 1.63 12.01
N PHE A 95 -7.32 1.72 11.70
CA PHE A 95 -8.15 0.55 11.44
C PHE A 95 -8.53 0.49 9.97
N ARG A 96 -8.12 -0.59 9.31
CA ARG A 96 -8.34 -0.84 7.89
C ARG A 96 -8.88 -2.26 7.77
N ILE A 97 -10.19 -2.35 7.54
CA ILE A 97 -10.93 -3.60 7.62
C ILE A 97 -11.19 -4.09 6.20
N ALA A 98 -10.46 -5.15 5.81
CA ALA A 98 -10.69 -5.85 4.56
C ALA A 98 -11.79 -6.90 4.72
N THR A 99 -12.40 -7.26 3.59
CA THR A 99 -13.40 -8.31 3.44
C THR A 99 -13.04 -9.23 2.29
N GLU A 100 -13.84 -10.26 2.06
CA GLU A 100 -13.76 -11.12 0.89
C GLU A 100 -13.91 -10.37 -0.45
N ASN A 101 -14.53 -9.18 -0.43
CA ASN A 101 -14.73 -8.35 -1.62
C ASN A 101 -13.56 -7.38 -1.89
N THR A 102 -12.65 -7.20 -0.94
CA THR A 102 -11.58 -6.20 -1.07
C THR A 102 -10.68 -6.53 -2.26
N VAL A 103 -10.46 -5.52 -3.12
CA VAL A 103 -9.45 -5.58 -4.19
C VAL A 103 -8.60 -4.33 -4.08
N PHE A 104 -7.36 -4.50 -3.62
CA PHE A 104 -6.37 -3.44 -3.50
C PHE A 104 -5.47 -3.42 -4.74
N ALA A 105 -5.21 -2.23 -5.29
CA ALA A 105 -4.13 -2.01 -6.26
C ALA A 105 -3.73 -0.53 -6.36
N MET A 106 -2.53 -0.31 -6.87
CA MET A 106 -1.99 1.00 -7.27
C MET A 106 -1.74 0.99 -8.80
N PRO A 107 -2.78 1.24 -9.64
CA PRO A 107 -2.70 1.14 -11.09
C PRO A 107 -2.01 2.31 -11.81
N GLU A 108 -1.44 3.27 -11.08
CA GLU A 108 -0.99 4.57 -11.59
C GLU A 108 0.08 4.46 -12.68
N THR A 109 1.03 3.53 -12.56
CA THR A 109 2.07 3.30 -13.59
C THR A 109 1.50 2.81 -14.92
N THR A 110 0.26 2.28 -14.92
CA THR A 110 -0.48 1.88 -16.12
C THR A 110 -0.90 3.06 -16.96
N ILE A 111 -1.20 4.20 -16.33
CA ILE A 111 -1.79 5.38 -16.96
C ILE A 111 -0.78 6.53 -17.13
N GLY A 112 0.52 6.24 -17.02
CA GLY A 112 1.56 7.27 -17.12
C GLY A 112 1.62 8.18 -15.90
N PHE A 113 1.27 7.65 -14.72
CA PHE A 113 1.37 8.32 -13.43
C PHE A 113 2.22 7.50 -12.45
N PHE A 114 2.36 7.98 -11.22
CA PHE A 114 3.15 7.32 -10.17
C PHE A 114 2.26 6.99 -8.97
N PRO A 115 2.56 5.96 -8.17
CA PRO A 115 1.84 5.70 -6.92
C PRO A 115 2.00 6.89 -5.98
N ASP A 116 0.89 7.55 -5.68
CA ASP A 116 0.77 8.77 -4.89
C ASP A 116 0.01 8.52 -3.57
N VAL A 117 -0.69 9.52 -3.03
CA VAL A 117 -1.52 9.43 -1.82
C VAL A 117 -0.80 8.78 -0.62
N GLY A 118 0.47 9.11 -0.44
CA GLY A 118 1.34 8.59 0.60
C GLY A 118 1.96 7.23 0.31
N ALA A 119 1.87 6.72 -0.93
CA ALA A 119 2.48 5.46 -1.34
C ALA A 119 4.00 5.43 -1.17
N SER A 120 4.68 6.57 -1.37
CA SER A 120 6.10 6.68 -1.07
C SER A 120 6.42 6.60 0.43
N PHE A 121 5.43 6.74 1.32
CA PHE A 121 5.57 6.46 2.73
C PHE A 121 5.30 4.99 3.08
N PHE A 122 4.15 4.44 2.67
CA PHE A 122 3.73 3.12 3.17
C PHE A 122 4.34 1.94 2.40
N LEU A 123 4.51 2.03 1.07
CA LEU A 123 5.03 0.91 0.28
C LEU A 123 6.48 0.55 0.66
N PRO A 124 7.41 1.50 0.88
CA PRO A 124 8.78 1.14 1.27
C PRO A 124 8.88 0.56 2.69
N ARG A 125 7.81 0.64 3.48
CA ARG A 125 7.72 0.12 4.86
C ARG A 125 6.97 -1.22 4.95
N MET A 126 6.52 -1.76 3.82
CA MET A 126 6.00 -3.13 3.75
C MET A 126 7.13 -4.15 3.94
N ASP A 127 6.78 -5.36 4.35
CA ASP A 127 7.75 -6.44 4.50
C ASP A 127 8.50 -6.70 3.18
N GLY A 128 9.83 -6.87 3.25
CA GLY A 128 10.67 -7.24 2.11
C GLY A 128 10.62 -6.23 0.96
N ALA A 129 10.48 -6.73 -0.27
CA ALA A 129 10.37 -5.90 -1.46
C ALA A 129 8.94 -5.81 -2.03
N LEU A 130 7.94 -6.26 -1.26
CA LEU A 130 6.55 -6.35 -1.73
C LEU A 130 6.00 -4.99 -2.18
N GLY A 131 6.28 -3.91 -1.43
CA GLY A 131 5.79 -2.58 -1.80
C GLY A 131 6.33 -2.08 -3.14
N THR A 132 7.61 -2.30 -3.43
CA THR A 132 8.22 -1.97 -4.73
C THR A 132 7.58 -2.77 -5.85
N TYR A 133 7.37 -4.08 -5.65
CA TYR A 133 6.69 -4.93 -6.61
C TYR A 133 5.27 -4.43 -6.92
N LEU A 134 4.46 -4.13 -5.90
CA LEU A 134 3.10 -3.63 -6.09
C LEU A 134 3.07 -2.30 -6.85
N ALA A 135 4.00 -1.38 -6.55
CA ALA A 135 4.11 -0.10 -7.22
C ALA A 135 4.44 -0.20 -8.72
N LEU A 136 5.40 -1.06 -9.08
CA LEU A 136 5.88 -1.17 -10.47
C LEU A 136 4.95 -2.03 -11.35
N THR A 137 4.28 -3.01 -10.76
CA THR A 137 3.45 -3.98 -11.50
C THR A 137 1.96 -3.68 -11.44
N SER A 138 1.50 -2.92 -10.45
CA SER A 138 0.09 -2.72 -10.15
C SER A 138 -0.67 -4.02 -9.88
N GLU A 139 0.03 -5.06 -9.37
CA GLU A 139 -0.57 -6.34 -9.01
C GLU A 139 -1.73 -6.14 -8.03
N GLN A 140 -2.81 -6.91 -8.21
CA GLN A 140 -4.00 -6.81 -7.38
C GLN A 140 -3.89 -7.76 -6.19
N LEU A 141 -3.96 -7.22 -4.99
CA LEU A 141 -4.17 -8.02 -3.79
C LEU A 141 -5.67 -8.15 -3.53
N LYS A 142 -6.14 -9.38 -3.36
CA LYS A 142 -7.57 -9.68 -3.21
C LYS A 142 -7.86 -10.31 -1.87
N SER A 143 -9.01 -9.97 -1.29
CA SER A 143 -9.54 -10.62 -0.09
C SER A 143 -8.48 -10.62 1.04
N VAL A 144 -8.25 -11.78 1.66
CA VAL A 144 -7.31 -12.00 2.77
C VAL A 144 -5.86 -11.64 2.42
N GLN A 145 -5.48 -11.59 1.15
CA GLN A 145 -4.12 -11.16 0.76
C GLN A 145 -3.83 -9.73 1.19
N VAL A 146 -4.85 -8.87 1.23
CA VAL A 146 -4.74 -7.49 1.68
C VAL A 146 -4.43 -7.42 3.19
N PHE A 147 -4.94 -8.40 3.96
CA PHE A 147 -4.64 -8.54 5.37
C PHE A 147 -3.22 -9.10 5.61
N TYR A 148 -2.85 -10.18 4.91
CA TYR A 148 -1.52 -10.79 5.07
C TYR A 148 -0.35 -9.95 4.54
N SER A 149 -0.61 -9.04 3.61
CA SER A 149 0.38 -8.06 3.13
C SER A 149 0.67 -6.94 4.15
N GLY A 150 -0.21 -6.75 5.13
CA GLY A 150 -0.16 -5.66 6.11
C GLY A 150 -0.87 -4.37 5.67
N ILE A 151 -1.49 -4.35 4.48
CA ILE A 151 -2.30 -3.22 4.03
C ILE A 151 -3.57 -3.10 4.89
N ALA A 152 -4.28 -4.19 5.16
CA ALA A 152 -5.37 -4.21 6.13
C ALA A 152 -4.87 -4.60 7.52
N THR A 153 -5.49 -4.04 8.57
CA THR A 153 -5.20 -4.43 9.97
C THR A 153 -6.13 -5.51 10.47
N HIS A 154 -7.30 -5.67 9.86
CA HIS A 154 -8.32 -6.66 10.21
C HIS A 154 -8.95 -7.24 8.95
N TYR A 155 -9.51 -8.44 9.08
CA TYR A 155 -10.24 -9.14 8.01
C TYR A 155 -11.55 -9.70 8.55
N LEU A 156 -12.67 -9.20 8.07
CA LEU A 156 -14.01 -9.61 8.49
C LEU A 156 -14.82 -10.02 7.27
N HIS A 157 -15.81 -10.89 7.45
CA HIS A 157 -16.78 -11.14 6.39
C HIS A 157 -17.69 -9.92 6.21
N SER A 158 -18.02 -9.54 4.97
CA SER A 158 -18.80 -8.33 4.67
C SER A 158 -20.17 -8.30 5.39
N SER A 159 -20.78 -9.46 5.61
CA SER A 159 -22.06 -9.57 6.33
C SER A 159 -22.03 -9.09 7.78
N SER A 160 -20.85 -9.05 8.41
CA SER A 160 -20.69 -8.62 9.81
C SER A 160 -20.47 -7.10 9.94
N LEU A 161 -20.24 -6.39 8.84
CA LEU A 161 -19.95 -4.96 8.88
C LEU A 161 -21.09 -4.11 9.47
N PRO A 162 -22.38 -4.34 9.16
CA PRO A 162 -23.46 -3.56 9.77
C PRO A 162 -23.51 -3.66 11.30
N ASP A 163 -23.29 -4.87 11.83
CA ASP A 163 -23.29 -5.11 13.27
C ASP A 163 -22.05 -4.50 13.94
N LEU A 164 -20.88 -4.57 13.27
CA LEU A 164 -19.68 -3.88 13.74
C LEU A 164 -19.88 -2.36 13.78
N GLU A 165 -20.47 -1.77 12.74
CA GLU A 165 -20.77 -0.33 12.69
C GLU A 165 -21.68 0.10 13.84
N ALA A 166 -22.73 -0.67 14.11
CA ALA A 166 -23.63 -0.43 15.24
C ALA A 166 -22.84 -0.50 16.57
N ARG A 167 -22.02 -1.54 16.75
CA ARG A 167 -21.22 -1.72 17.97
C ARG A 167 -20.21 -0.59 18.19
N LEU A 168 -19.52 -0.15 17.15
CA LEU A 168 -18.60 0.99 17.22
C LEU A 168 -19.32 2.30 17.58
N GLY A 169 -20.58 2.46 17.14
CA GLY A 169 -21.42 3.59 17.50
C GLY A 169 -21.86 3.62 18.97
N GLU A 170 -21.87 2.47 19.64
CA GLU A 170 -22.21 2.34 21.07
C GLU A 170 -21.01 2.61 22.00
N LEU A 171 -19.79 2.62 21.46
CA LEU A 171 -18.59 2.78 22.29
C LEU A 171 -18.56 4.15 22.97
N GLN A 172 -18.50 4.10 24.29
CA GLN A 172 -18.24 5.26 25.13
C GLN A 172 -16.83 5.16 25.72
N PHE A 173 -16.06 6.22 25.54
CA PHE A 173 -14.75 6.35 26.16
C PHE A 173 -14.89 7.19 27.42
N GLY A 174 -14.23 6.80 28.50
CA GLY A 174 -14.12 7.68 29.67
C GLY A 174 -13.42 8.99 29.28
N ASP A 175 -13.80 10.10 29.92
CA ASP A 175 -13.30 11.45 29.57
C ASP A 175 -11.76 11.56 29.59
N HIS A 176 -11.10 10.77 30.44
CA HIS A 176 -9.64 10.73 30.57
C HIS A 176 -8.96 9.65 29.72
N ALA A 177 -9.70 8.90 28.90
CA ALA A 177 -9.12 7.87 28.03
C ALA A 177 -8.27 8.52 26.94
N ASN A 178 -6.96 8.32 27.03
CA ASN A 178 -6.01 8.78 26.02
C ASN A 178 -6.20 8.03 24.68
N TYR A 179 -5.60 8.57 23.61
CA TYR A 179 -5.76 8.04 22.27
C TYR A 179 -5.40 6.54 22.16
N ALA A 180 -4.30 6.11 22.77
CA ALA A 180 -3.86 4.71 22.74
C ALA A 180 -4.87 3.77 23.42
N THR A 181 -5.47 4.18 24.54
CA THR A 181 -6.53 3.41 25.21
C THR A 181 -7.77 3.29 24.33
N ARG A 182 -8.16 4.37 23.63
CA ARG A 182 -9.28 4.34 22.68
C ARG A 182 -9.02 3.36 21.53
N LEU A 183 -7.81 3.40 20.96
CA LEU A 183 -7.41 2.45 19.91
C LEU A 183 -7.45 0.99 20.40
N ARG A 184 -7.00 0.69 21.63
CA ARG A 184 -7.10 -0.68 22.17
C ARG A 184 -8.54 -1.16 22.29
N LEU A 185 -9.42 -0.33 22.85
CA LEU A 185 -10.82 -0.71 22.99
C LEU A 185 -11.50 -0.96 21.63
N ILE A 186 -11.21 -0.12 20.64
CA ILE A 186 -11.73 -0.31 19.27
C ILE A 186 -11.14 -1.57 18.63
N ASN A 187 -9.84 -1.81 18.80
CA ASN A 187 -9.19 -3.04 18.32
C ASN A 187 -9.90 -4.27 18.89
N ASP A 188 -10.04 -4.34 20.22
CA ASP A 188 -10.68 -5.47 20.89
C ASP A 188 -12.13 -5.64 20.41
N THR A 189 -12.86 -4.53 20.22
CA THR A 189 -14.21 -4.55 19.67
C THR A 189 -14.26 -5.09 18.24
N ILE A 190 -13.31 -4.73 17.37
CA ILE A 190 -13.27 -5.26 15.99
C ILE A 190 -12.96 -6.76 16.01
N GLU A 191 -12.04 -7.20 16.87
CA GLU A 191 -11.63 -8.60 16.99
C GLU A 191 -12.77 -9.51 17.46
N GLU A 192 -13.78 -9.00 18.17
CA GLU A 192 -15.00 -9.75 18.53
C GLU A 192 -15.82 -10.19 17.30
N PHE A 193 -15.70 -9.49 16.17
CA PHE A 193 -16.43 -9.79 14.93
C PHE A 193 -15.59 -10.61 13.93
N CYS A 194 -14.36 -10.95 14.27
CA CYS A 194 -13.50 -11.80 13.45
C CYS A 194 -14.00 -13.25 13.48
N THR A 195 -14.58 -13.73 12.38
CA THR A 195 -15.12 -15.10 12.26
C THR A 195 -14.09 -16.17 11.87
N GLY A 196 -12.81 -15.81 11.81
CA GLY A 196 -11.76 -16.63 11.23
C GLY A 196 -11.64 -16.45 9.72
N ILE A 197 -10.48 -16.84 9.18
CA ILE A 197 -10.21 -16.83 7.75
C ILE A 197 -10.84 -18.09 7.13
N PRO A 198 -11.71 -17.96 6.10
CA PRO A 198 -12.33 -19.11 5.46
C PRO A 198 -11.30 -20.09 4.90
N ALA A 199 -11.58 -21.40 5.01
CA ALA A 199 -10.63 -22.46 4.65
C ALA A 199 -10.33 -22.58 3.14
N ASP A 200 -11.20 -22.03 2.30
CA ASP A 200 -11.03 -21.94 0.85
C ASP A 200 -10.16 -20.74 0.42
N GLN A 201 -9.87 -19.81 1.33
CA GLN A 201 -8.94 -18.72 1.07
C GLN A 201 -7.48 -19.22 1.12
N PRO A 202 -6.63 -18.74 0.20
CA PRO A 202 -5.24 -19.17 0.18
C PRO A 202 -4.52 -18.68 1.44
N LEU A 203 -3.87 -19.61 2.13
CA LEU A 203 -2.93 -19.29 3.20
C LEU A 203 -1.65 -18.64 2.63
N PRO A 204 -0.92 -17.85 3.43
CA PRO A 204 0.39 -17.37 3.04
C PRO A 204 1.31 -18.54 2.66
N GLY A 205 2.00 -18.42 1.55
CA GLY A 205 2.91 -19.46 1.04
C GLY A 205 2.28 -20.50 0.13
N ALA A 206 0.97 -20.44 -0.11
CA ALA A 206 0.34 -21.25 -1.16
C ALA A 206 0.93 -20.92 -2.54
N ASP A 207 1.22 -21.95 -3.34
CA ASP A 207 1.81 -21.79 -4.67
C ASP A 207 0.96 -20.86 -5.56
N GLY A 208 1.64 -20.01 -6.33
CA GLY A 208 0.99 -19.06 -7.24
C GLY A 208 0.51 -17.77 -6.59
N GLN A 209 0.64 -17.61 -5.27
CA GLN A 209 0.31 -16.37 -4.55
C GLN A 209 1.53 -15.48 -4.35
N VAL A 210 1.32 -14.16 -4.31
CA VAL A 210 2.39 -13.18 -4.01
C VAL A 210 2.64 -13.01 -2.50
N ILE A 211 1.70 -13.50 -1.69
CA ILE A 211 1.78 -13.51 -0.23
C ILE A 211 2.41 -14.84 0.21
N GLY A 212 3.75 -14.84 0.31
CA GLY A 212 4.55 -15.93 0.84
C GLY A 212 5.11 -16.92 -0.18
N GLY A 213 5.92 -17.86 0.30
CA GLY A 213 6.41 -18.99 -0.52
C GLY A 213 7.43 -18.58 -1.59
N HIS A 214 7.49 -19.34 -2.69
CA HIS A 214 8.52 -19.18 -3.72
C HIS A 214 8.41 -17.88 -4.49
N ILE A 215 7.20 -17.45 -4.85
CA ILE A 215 6.99 -16.17 -5.56
C ILE A 215 7.38 -15.01 -4.63
N ARG A 216 7.03 -15.06 -3.35
CA ARG A 216 7.46 -14.01 -2.41
C ARG A 216 8.98 -13.93 -2.25
N ALA A 217 9.66 -15.06 -2.17
CA ALA A 217 11.12 -15.08 -2.15
C ALA A 217 11.72 -14.50 -3.45
N ALA A 218 11.11 -14.78 -4.60
CA ALA A 218 11.53 -14.20 -5.88
C ALA A 218 11.25 -12.69 -5.97
N ILE A 219 10.13 -12.20 -5.43
CA ILE A 219 9.83 -10.77 -5.28
C ILE A 219 10.91 -10.09 -4.45
N ASP A 220 11.20 -10.65 -3.25
CA ASP A 220 12.21 -10.10 -2.35
C ASP A 220 13.59 -10.05 -3.00
N TYR A 221 13.93 -10.98 -3.90
CA TYR A 221 15.18 -10.97 -4.65
C TYR A 221 15.17 -9.98 -5.83
N CYS A 222 14.13 -9.98 -6.68
CA CYS A 222 14.12 -9.19 -7.91
C CYS A 222 13.90 -7.70 -7.66
N PHE A 223 13.17 -7.35 -6.60
CA PHE A 223 12.82 -5.97 -6.26
C PHE A 223 13.58 -5.45 -5.03
N GLN A 224 14.63 -6.15 -4.60
CA GLN A 224 15.46 -5.76 -3.46
C GLN A 224 16.11 -4.38 -3.67
N PRO A 225 16.53 -3.70 -2.58
CA PRO A 225 17.21 -2.41 -2.67
C PRO A 225 18.47 -2.38 -3.55
N ALA A 226 19.14 -3.52 -3.75
CA ALA A 226 20.32 -3.62 -4.60
C ALA A 226 20.00 -3.56 -6.11
N ASN A 227 18.75 -3.79 -6.50
CA ASN A 227 18.26 -3.57 -7.86
C ASN A 227 17.56 -2.20 -7.87
N ASP A 228 18.35 -1.15 -7.93
CA ASP A 228 17.93 0.24 -7.70
C ASP A 228 17.45 0.97 -8.97
N THR A 229 17.45 0.28 -10.10
CA THR A 229 16.91 0.75 -11.39
C THR A 229 15.92 -0.27 -11.99
N PRO A 230 14.93 0.17 -12.80
CA PRO A 230 14.03 -0.76 -13.46
C PRO A 230 14.75 -1.76 -14.37
N GLU A 231 15.87 -1.38 -15.00
CA GLU A 231 16.70 -2.28 -15.81
C GLU A 231 17.31 -3.42 -14.99
N GLN A 232 17.84 -3.15 -13.80
CA GLN A 232 18.37 -4.19 -12.92
C GLN A 232 17.25 -5.11 -12.39
N VAL A 233 16.06 -4.55 -12.12
CA VAL A 233 14.88 -5.34 -11.76
C VAL A 233 14.50 -6.28 -12.90
N LEU A 234 14.45 -5.77 -14.14
CA LEU A 234 14.17 -6.58 -15.33
C LEU A 234 15.24 -7.65 -15.54
N GLN A 235 16.53 -7.32 -15.39
CA GLN A 235 17.62 -8.30 -15.48
C GLN A 235 17.49 -9.42 -14.44
N ALA A 236 17.13 -9.10 -13.20
CA ALA A 236 16.89 -10.09 -12.16
C ALA A 236 15.69 -11.00 -12.50
N LEU A 237 14.61 -10.40 -13.03
CA LEU A 237 13.44 -11.15 -13.49
C LEU A 237 13.77 -12.07 -14.67
N GLU A 238 14.58 -11.62 -15.63
CA GLU A 238 15.04 -12.44 -16.77
C GLU A 238 15.82 -13.66 -16.28
N GLY A 239 16.69 -13.48 -15.28
CA GLY A 239 17.39 -14.59 -14.62
C GLY A 239 16.44 -15.60 -13.97
N MET A 240 15.37 -15.12 -13.32
CA MET A 240 14.33 -15.98 -12.75
C MET A 240 13.49 -16.69 -13.84
N ALA A 241 13.16 -15.99 -14.92
CA ALA A 241 12.41 -16.52 -16.06
C ALA A 241 13.18 -17.61 -16.83
N ALA A 242 14.51 -17.54 -16.84
CA ALA A 242 15.38 -18.53 -17.47
C ALA A 242 15.60 -19.81 -16.64
N MET A 243 15.05 -19.89 -15.42
CA MET A 243 15.20 -21.08 -14.58
C MET A 243 14.52 -22.31 -15.21
N GLN A 244 15.27 -23.40 -15.32
CA GLN A 244 14.73 -24.66 -15.80
C GLN A 244 13.91 -25.38 -14.70
N PRO A 245 12.78 -26.01 -15.06
CA PRO A 245 12.05 -26.90 -14.16
C PRO A 245 12.98 -28.00 -13.62
N SER A 246 12.82 -28.33 -12.35
CA SER A 246 13.57 -29.40 -11.70
C SER A 246 12.63 -30.20 -10.81
N PRO A 247 12.66 -31.56 -10.89
CA PRO A 247 11.88 -32.41 -10.00
C PRO A 247 12.18 -32.16 -8.51
N ASP A 248 13.42 -31.81 -8.18
CA ASP A 248 13.89 -31.56 -6.82
C ASP A 248 13.60 -30.13 -6.31
N ALA A 249 13.09 -29.25 -7.19
CA ALA A 249 12.77 -27.86 -6.88
C ALA A 249 11.52 -27.39 -7.64
N PRO A 250 10.32 -27.89 -7.29
CA PRO A 250 9.07 -27.62 -8.01
C PRO A 250 8.74 -26.11 -8.09
N GLY A 251 9.16 -25.32 -7.09
CA GLY A 251 8.99 -23.86 -7.08
C GLY A 251 9.64 -23.12 -8.25
N ARG A 252 10.65 -23.70 -8.91
CA ARG A 252 11.34 -23.06 -10.05
C ARG A 252 10.41 -22.78 -11.23
N ALA A 253 9.55 -23.75 -11.57
CA ALA A 253 8.62 -23.60 -12.70
C ALA A 253 7.58 -22.49 -12.43
N VAL A 254 7.07 -22.43 -11.19
CA VAL A 254 6.13 -21.41 -10.75
C VAL A 254 6.77 -20.01 -10.79
N VAL A 255 8.00 -19.89 -10.28
CA VAL A 255 8.76 -18.64 -10.29
C VAL A 255 9.09 -18.19 -11.70
N ALA A 256 9.55 -19.08 -12.58
CA ALA A 256 9.87 -18.74 -13.97
C ALA A 256 8.63 -18.21 -14.71
N SER A 257 7.47 -18.86 -14.55
CA SER A 257 6.21 -18.41 -15.14
C SER A 257 5.73 -17.07 -14.57
N TRP A 258 5.88 -16.85 -13.26
CA TRP A 258 5.59 -15.55 -12.65
C TRP A 258 6.52 -14.45 -13.17
N ALA A 259 7.81 -14.73 -13.30
CA ALA A 259 8.81 -13.76 -13.76
C ALA A 259 8.54 -13.32 -15.21
N SER A 260 8.26 -14.26 -16.12
CA SER A 260 7.89 -13.92 -17.51
C SER A 260 6.66 -13.02 -17.61
N ARG A 261 5.61 -13.31 -16.83
CA ARG A 261 4.40 -12.46 -16.79
C ARG A 261 4.67 -11.08 -16.17
N THR A 262 5.57 -11.03 -15.19
CA THR A 262 5.97 -9.78 -14.54
C THR A 262 6.76 -8.88 -15.50
N ILE A 263 7.67 -9.46 -16.29
CA ILE A 263 8.40 -8.75 -17.36
C ILE A 263 7.42 -8.15 -18.37
N GLU A 264 6.46 -8.95 -18.86
CA GLU A 264 5.42 -8.49 -19.80
C GLU A 264 4.55 -7.37 -19.21
N THR A 265 4.30 -7.41 -17.89
CA THR A 265 3.53 -6.37 -17.20
C THR A 265 4.31 -5.07 -17.13
N ILE A 266 5.59 -5.13 -16.73
CA ILE A 266 6.46 -3.95 -16.60
C ILE A 266 6.71 -3.31 -17.97
N SER A 267 6.89 -4.11 -19.04
CA SER A 267 7.17 -3.57 -20.39
C SER A 267 6.02 -2.75 -20.97
N LYS A 268 4.80 -2.88 -20.44
CA LYS A 268 3.62 -2.10 -20.85
C LYS A 268 3.44 -0.79 -20.07
N ARG A 269 4.27 -0.54 -19.04
CA ARG A 269 4.18 0.68 -18.21
C ARG A 269 4.91 1.86 -18.86
N SER A 270 4.55 3.08 -18.46
CA SER A 270 5.31 4.27 -18.84
C SER A 270 6.74 4.16 -18.29
N PRO A 271 7.78 4.28 -19.16
CA PRO A 271 9.17 4.24 -18.73
C PRO A 271 9.53 5.31 -17.69
N THR A 272 9.03 6.54 -17.89
CA THR A 272 9.19 7.64 -16.94
C THR A 272 8.55 7.31 -15.60
N SER A 273 7.34 6.76 -15.62
CA SER A 273 6.62 6.37 -14.42
C SER A 273 7.36 5.30 -13.62
N LEU A 274 7.93 4.28 -14.28
CA LEU A 274 8.72 3.24 -13.62
C LEU A 274 9.94 3.82 -12.89
N ARG A 275 10.73 4.66 -13.57
CA ARG A 275 11.93 5.27 -12.99
C ARG A 275 11.61 6.22 -11.84
N VAL A 276 10.64 7.12 -12.03
CA VAL A 276 10.21 8.07 -10.99
C VAL A 276 9.66 7.32 -9.79
N THR A 277 8.82 6.31 -10.02
CA THR A 277 8.26 5.45 -8.97
C THR A 277 9.36 4.80 -8.14
N LEU A 278 10.32 4.13 -8.77
CA LEU A 278 11.39 3.47 -8.04
C LEU A 278 12.23 4.47 -7.23
N ARG A 279 12.57 5.63 -7.83
CA ARG A 279 13.35 6.69 -7.17
C ARG A 279 12.62 7.30 -5.97
N GLN A 280 11.32 7.55 -6.06
CA GLN A 280 10.56 8.07 -4.91
C GLN A 280 10.43 7.04 -3.79
N LEU A 281 10.31 5.74 -4.09
CA LEU A 281 10.19 4.70 -3.06
C LEU A 281 11.50 4.53 -2.30
N GLN A 282 12.64 4.71 -2.98
CA GLN A 282 13.96 4.72 -2.34
C GLN A 282 14.11 5.91 -1.39
N ALA A 283 13.78 7.12 -1.85
CA ALA A 283 13.87 8.33 -1.05
C ALA A 283 12.84 8.35 0.10
N GLY A 284 11.60 7.92 -0.15
CA GLY A 284 10.49 7.92 0.80
C GLY A 284 10.67 7.03 2.03
N ARG A 285 11.67 6.14 2.03
CA ARG A 285 12.09 5.38 3.23
C ARG A 285 12.52 6.29 4.38
N SER A 286 13.11 7.44 4.08
CA SER A 286 13.60 8.39 5.09
C SER A 286 12.66 9.58 5.30
N TRP A 287 11.63 9.73 4.47
CA TRP A 287 10.66 10.81 4.63
C TRP A 287 9.73 10.56 5.80
N SER A 288 9.36 11.65 6.47
CA SER A 288 8.24 11.69 7.40
C SER A 288 6.92 11.77 6.62
N ILE A 289 5.79 11.51 7.28
CA ILE A 289 4.48 11.51 6.62
C ILE A 289 4.14 12.88 6.01
N ALA A 290 4.48 13.99 6.69
CA ALA A 290 4.24 15.32 6.16
C ALA A 290 5.17 15.66 4.98
N GLU A 291 6.44 15.23 5.03
CA GLU A 291 7.38 15.41 3.93
C GLU A 291 6.96 14.60 2.71
N THR A 292 6.44 13.38 2.89
CA THR A 292 5.92 12.55 1.80
C THR A 292 4.89 13.31 0.97
N PHE A 293 3.83 13.87 1.57
CA PHE A 293 2.81 14.57 0.78
C PHE A 293 3.33 15.83 0.10
N LYS A 294 4.34 16.51 0.67
CA LYS A 294 5.02 17.63 -0.01
C LYS A 294 5.77 17.16 -1.25
N ARG A 295 6.52 16.07 -1.14
CA ARG A 295 7.31 15.49 -2.23
C ARG A 295 6.42 14.90 -3.33
N GLU A 296 5.38 14.18 -2.95
CA GLU A 296 4.41 13.64 -3.91
C GLU A 296 3.65 14.75 -4.63
N HIS A 297 3.32 15.87 -3.96
CA HIS A 297 2.75 17.03 -4.66
C HIS A 297 3.70 17.61 -5.71
N GLN A 298 5.01 17.69 -5.42
CA GLN A 298 6.03 18.12 -6.39
C GLN A 298 6.06 17.18 -7.60
N ILE A 299 6.09 15.88 -7.36
CA ILE A 299 6.14 14.85 -8.41
C ILE A 299 4.84 14.89 -9.25
N ALA A 300 3.67 14.89 -8.60
CA ALA A 300 2.37 14.97 -9.27
C ALA A 300 2.23 16.22 -10.13
N SER A 301 2.71 17.36 -9.64
CA SER A 301 2.69 18.61 -10.40
C SER A 301 3.46 18.51 -11.71
N ARG A 302 4.58 17.78 -11.73
CA ARG A 302 5.35 17.53 -12.95
C ARG A 302 4.68 16.52 -13.86
N PHE A 303 4.01 15.51 -13.32
CA PHE A 303 3.21 14.60 -14.13
C PHE A 303 2.03 15.27 -14.82
N MET A 304 1.41 16.29 -14.22
CA MET A 304 0.36 17.08 -14.91
C MET A 304 0.89 17.83 -16.13
N GLU A 305 2.19 18.07 -16.19
CA GLU A 305 2.87 18.71 -17.34
C GLU A 305 3.45 17.68 -18.31
N HIS A 306 3.54 16.40 -17.91
CA HIS A 306 4.21 15.36 -18.68
C HIS A 306 3.24 14.66 -19.65
N PRO A 307 3.67 14.38 -20.90
CA PRO A 307 2.79 13.79 -21.92
C PRO A 307 2.26 12.40 -21.57
N ASP A 308 3.04 11.56 -20.89
CA ASP A 308 2.63 10.18 -20.54
C ASP A 308 1.34 10.12 -19.74
N PHE A 309 1.08 11.07 -18.83
CA PHE A 309 -0.15 11.06 -18.03
C PHE A 309 -1.38 11.24 -18.92
N VAL A 310 -1.36 12.27 -19.77
CA VAL A 310 -2.48 12.54 -20.69
C VAL A 310 -2.65 11.40 -21.69
N GLU A 311 -1.56 10.92 -22.29
CA GLU A 311 -1.61 9.82 -23.26
C GLU A 311 -2.11 8.51 -22.63
N GLY A 312 -1.60 8.14 -21.45
CA GLY A 312 -2.00 6.92 -20.76
C GLY A 312 -3.46 6.92 -20.36
N VAL A 313 -3.92 8.01 -19.74
CA VAL A 313 -5.34 8.19 -19.39
C VAL A 313 -6.22 8.22 -20.64
N SER A 314 -5.83 8.98 -21.67
CA SER A 314 -6.62 9.11 -22.90
C SER A 314 -6.74 7.78 -23.63
N SER A 315 -5.66 7.00 -23.76
CA SER A 315 -5.67 5.71 -24.46
C SER A 315 -6.45 4.61 -23.73
N LEU A 316 -6.45 4.60 -22.38
CA LEU A 316 -7.03 3.51 -21.59
C LEU A 316 -8.43 3.80 -21.03
N LEU A 317 -8.73 5.06 -20.72
CA LEU A 317 -9.96 5.46 -20.02
C LEU A 317 -10.92 6.24 -20.92
N ILE A 318 -10.41 7.17 -21.73
CA ILE A 318 -11.24 8.07 -22.55
C ILE A 318 -11.58 7.46 -23.92
N ARG A 319 -10.56 7.07 -24.70
CA ARG A 319 -10.72 6.55 -26.07
C ARG A 319 -11.51 5.22 -26.08
N LYS A 320 -12.38 5.07 -27.09
CA LYS A 320 -13.15 3.84 -27.36
C LYS A 320 -12.99 3.47 -28.85
N PRO A 321 -12.54 2.25 -29.19
CA PRO A 321 -12.01 1.20 -28.29
C PRO A 321 -10.73 1.66 -27.56
N ARG A 322 -10.38 0.96 -26.48
CA ARG A 322 -9.10 1.19 -25.78
C ARG A 322 -7.94 0.91 -26.72
N THR A 323 -6.88 1.70 -26.60
CA THR A 323 -5.64 1.53 -27.37
C THR A 323 -4.44 1.40 -26.46
N GLU A 324 -3.36 0.85 -26.98
CA GLU A 324 -2.06 0.86 -26.30
C GLU A 324 -1.51 2.30 -26.25
N PRO A 325 -1.11 2.80 -25.07
CA PRO A 325 -0.53 4.13 -24.95
C PRO A 325 0.80 4.23 -25.69
N LYS A 326 1.07 5.40 -26.29
CA LYS A 326 2.35 5.70 -26.93
C LYS A 326 3.23 6.55 -26.02
N TRP A 327 4.01 5.89 -25.18
CA TRP A 327 4.89 6.57 -24.22
C TRP A 327 5.97 7.42 -24.87
N ASN A 328 6.30 8.53 -24.22
CA ASN A 328 7.40 9.41 -24.62
C ASN A 328 8.18 9.85 -23.36
N PRO A 329 9.39 9.30 -23.10
CA PRO A 329 10.14 8.37 -23.95
C PRO A 329 9.53 6.97 -24.11
N SER A 330 9.95 6.24 -25.15
CA SER A 330 9.34 4.97 -25.53
C SER A 330 9.96 3.75 -24.82
N SER A 331 11.16 3.92 -24.25
CA SER A 331 11.86 2.88 -23.52
C SER A 331 12.55 3.40 -22.26
N ILE A 332 12.85 2.50 -21.31
CA ILE A 332 13.46 2.86 -20.01
C ILE A 332 14.87 3.43 -20.19
N ALA A 333 15.62 2.95 -21.19
CA ALA A 333 16.97 3.41 -21.50
C ALA A 333 17.01 4.87 -22.02
N GLU A 334 15.91 5.39 -22.56
CA GLU A 334 15.82 6.77 -23.05
C GLU A 334 15.53 7.78 -21.93
N VAL A 335 15.11 7.31 -20.75
CA VAL A 335 14.81 8.19 -19.60
C VAL A 335 16.09 8.38 -18.79
N SER A 336 16.69 9.56 -18.87
CA SER A 336 17.92 9.87 -18.14
C SER A 336 17.66 10.10 -16.64
N ASP A 337 18.71 9.99 -15.81
CA ASP A 337 18.60 10.37 -14.39
C ASP A 337 18.25 11.85 -14.20
N GLU A 338 18.73 12.72 -15.10
CA GLU A 338 18.38 14.15 -15.09
C GLU A 338 16.88 14.37 -15.32
N ASP A 339 16.26 13.57 -16.21
CA ASP A 339 14.82 13.65 -16.45
C ASP A 339 14.03 13.22 -15.22
N VAL A 340 14.48 12.19 -14.52
CA VAL A 340 13.87 11.74 -13.25
C VAL A 340 14.07 12.81 -12.18
N ASP A 341 15.26 13.37 -12.02
CA ASP A 341 15.58 14.35 -10.98
C ASP A 341 14.72 15.62 -11.10
N LYS A 342 14.28 16.00 -12.31
CA LYS A 342 13.32 17.11 -12.53
C LYS A 342 11.98 16.90 -11.80
N PHE A 343 11.56 15.65 -11.56
CA PHE A 343 10.35 15.34 -10.78
C PHE A 343 10.56 15.52 -9.27
N LEU A 344 11.73 15.16 -8.75
CA LEU A 344 12.01 15.15 -7.31
C LEU A 344 12.54 16.50 -6.76
N THR A 345 13.06 17.35 -7.64
CA THR A 345 13.68 18.64 -7.26
C THR A 345 12.79 19.86 -7.54
N ALA A 346 11.61 19.64 -8.12
CA ALA A 346 10.67 20.71 -8.40
C ALA A 346 10.28 21.48 -7.13
N LYS A 347 10.35 22.81 -7.17
CA LYS A 347 9.84 23.64 -6.08
C LYS A 347 8.32 23.51 -6.00
N SER A 348 7.79 23.41 -4.79
CA SER A 348 6.36 23.49 -4.54
C SER A 348 6.10 24.32 -3.30
N ASP A 349 5.12 25.22 -3.40
CA ASP A 349 4.60 26.00 -2.28
C ASP A 349 3.49 25.24 -1.52
N PHE A 350 3.27 23.96 -1.86
CA PHE A 350 2.32 23.11 -1.17
C PHE A 350 2.72 22.93 0.29
N SER A 351 1.75 23.14 1.16
CA SER A 351 1.84 22.81 2.57
C SER A 351 0.68 21.88 2.95
N PRO A 352 0.96 20.73 3.60
CA PRO A 352 -0.09 19.89 4.16
C PRO A 352 -0.88 20.66 5.21
N LEU A 353 -2.11 20.20 5.52
CA LEU A 353 -2.89 20.83 6.58
C LEU A 353 -2.19 20.66 7.92
N VAL A 354 -1.84 21.79 8.54
CA VAL A 354 -1.41 21.89 9.94
C VAL A 354 -2.58 22.52 10.68
N GLY A 355 -3.28 21.79 11.54
CA GLY A 355 -4.54 22.32 12.08
C GLY A 355 -5.25 21.53 13.16
N PHE A 356 -4.61 20.54 13.76
CA PHE A 356 -5.09 19.91 14.99
C PHE A 356 -4.01 20.14 16.05
N ASP A 357 -4.34 20.20 17.34
CA ASP A 357 -3.42 20.56 18.44
C ASP A 357 -2.15 19.69 18.56
N SER A 358 -1.98 18.72 17.66
CA SER A 358 -0.75 17.97 17.40
C SER A 358 -0.20 18.30 16.01
N ALA A 359 0.93 19.01 15.96
CA ALA A 359 1.84 19.04 14.80
C ALA A 359 2.52 17.67 14.62
N GLU A 360 1.71 16.60 14.55
CA GLU A 360 2.19 15.23 14.57
C GLU A 360 2.70 14.83 13.19
N ASP A 361 4.01 14.94 13.03
CA ASP A 361 4.74 14.32 11.93
C ASP A 361 5.49 13.10 12.48
N TYR A 362 5.63 12.06 11.67
CA TYR A 362 6.26 10.80 12.10
C TYR A 362 6.94 10.08 10.95
N PHE A 363 7.98 9.30 11.29
CA PHE A 363 8.75 8.49 10.32
C PHE A 363 8.27 7.05 10.21
N ALA A 364 7.40 6.61 11.11
CA ALA A 364 6.77 5.30 11.11
C ALA A 364 5.37 5.40 11.72
N TYR A 365 4.44 4.58 11.23
CA TYR A 365 3.07 4.58 11.74
C TYR A 365 3.03 4.27 13.25
N PRO A 366 2.48 5.16 14.09
CA PRO A 366 2.43 4.94 15.55
C PRO A 366 1.49 3.79 15.94
N HIS A 367 0.59 3.42 15.04
CA HIS A 367 -0.43 2.38 15.22
C HIS A 367 -0.10 1.08 14.47
N ALA A 368 1.15 0.88 14.05
CA ALA A 368 1.58 -0.31 13.31
C ALA A 368 1.27 -1.65 14.03
N TRP A 369 1.19 -1.64 15.36
CA TRP A 369 0.91 -2.79 16.22
C TRP A 369 -0.49 -3.40 16.05
N LEU A 370 -1.42 -2.70 15.38
CA LEU A 370 -2.79 -3.18 15.13
C LEU A 370 -2.87 -4.27 14.04
N GLY A 371 -1.88 -4.32 13.14
CA GLY A 371 -1.81 -5.30 12.06
C GLY A 371 -1.17 -6.62 12.47
N LEU A 372 -0.89 -7.47 11.48
CA LEU A 372 -0.11 -8.68 11.70
C LEU A 372 1.38 -8.34 11.98
N PRO A 373 2.11 -9.22 12.71
CA PRO A 373 3.54 -9.05 12.94
C PRO A 373 4.34 -8.91 11.65
N ARG A 374 5.27 -7.95 11.63
CA ARG A 374 6.15 -7.69 10.49
C ARG A 374 7.36 -8.62 10.51
N GLU A 375 8.02 -8.75 9.36
CA GLU A 375 9.28 -9.51 9.25
C GLU A 375 10.35 -9.02 10.23
N SER A 376 10.44 -7.70 10.44
CA SER A 376 11.36 -7.11 11.42
C SER A 376 11.06 -7.55 12.84
N ASP A 377 9.79 -7.64 13.22
CA ASP A 377 9.36 -8.03 14.56
C ASP A 377 9.68 -9.51 14.79
N VAL A 378 9.35 -10.34 13.80
CA VAL A 378 9.61 -11.79 13.84
C VAL A 378 11.11 -12.08 13.91
N LYS A 379 11.94 -11.35 13.16
CA LYS A 379 13.40 -11.46 13.25
C LYS A 379 13.90 -11.22 14.67
N VAL A 380 13.52 -10.10 15.27
CA VAL A 380 13.96 -9.72 16.62
C VAL A 380 13.56 -10.76 17.66
N GLU A 381 12.35 -11.32 17.58
CA GLU A 381 11.90 -12.36 18.50
C GLU A 381 12.62 -13.69 18.24
N PHE A 382 12.73 -14.10 16.97
CA PHE A 382 13.38 -15.34 16.59
C PHE A 382 14.87 -15.35 16.97
N GLU A 383 15.58 -14.24 16.83
CA GLU A 383 17.01 -14.18 17.18
C GLU A 383 17.25 -14.37 18.68
N LYS A 384 16.29 -14.01 19.54
CA LYS A 384 16.31 -14.25 20.99
C LYS A 384 16.02 -15.70 21.34
N VAL A 385 15.06 -16.31 20.64
CA VAL A 385 14.46 -17.59 21.04
C VAL A 385 15.04 -18.78 20.28
N ARG A 386 15.41 -18.58 19.00
CA ARG A 386 15.95 -19.56 18.04
C ARG A 386 15.11 -20.84 17.90
N ASP A 387 13.80 -20.73 18.11
CA ASP A 387 12.84 -21.83 18.03
C ASP A 387 11.52 -21.32 17.42
N PHE A 388 11.02 -22.03 16.41
CA PHE A 388 9.81 -21.61 15.67
C PHE A 388 8.56 -21.63 16.55
N ARG A 389 8.34 -22.72 17.30
CA ARG A 389 7.13 -22.92 18.09
C ARG A 389 7.04 -21.88 19.20
N LYS A 390 8.15 -21.60 19.87
CA LYS A 390 8.22 -20.58 20.92
C LYS A 390 8.04 -19.17 20.35
N THR A 391 8.62 -18.88 19.19
CA THR A 391 8.43 -17.59 18.50
C THR A 391 6.95 -17.37 18.15
N ILE A 392 6.29 -18.35 17.53
CA ILE A 392 4.86 -18.30 17.19
C ILE A 392 4.00 -18.12 18.44
N LYS A 393 4.27 -18.91 19.50
CA LYS A 393 3.53 -18.81 20.78
C LYS A 393 3.65 -17.43 21.41
N SER A 394 4.83 -16.80 21.32
CA SER A 394 5.07 -15.44 21.81
C SER A 394 4.18 -14.41 21.12
N PHE A 395 4.09 -14.45 19.78
CA PHE A 395 3.23 -13.54 19.03
C PHE A 395 1.74 -13.77 19.27
N LEU A 396 1.29 -15.03 19.33
CA LEU A 396 -0.11 -15.33 19.66
C LEU A 396 -0.51 -14.79 21.04
N ALA A 397 0.37 -14.87 22.03
CA ALA A 397 0.11 -14.31 23.36
C ALA A 397 0.05 -12.77 23.33
N ARG A 398 0.96 -12.11 22.59
CA ARG A 398 1.01 -10.63 22.47
C ARG A 398 -0.17 -10.04 21.71
N THR A 399 -0.79 -10.82 20.84
CA THR A 399 -1.89 -10.39 19.95
C THR A 399 -3.24 -10.95 20.38
N ASN A 400 -3.33 -11.52 21.59
CA ASN A 400 -4.54 -12.17 22.11
C ASN A 400 -5.17 -13.18 21.13
N GLY A 401 -4.34 -13.92 20.40
CA GLY A 401 -4.80 -14.92 19.44
C GLY A 401 -5.39 -14.37 18.14
N LYS A 402 -5.11 -13.11 17.76
CA LYS A 402 -5.51 -12.52 16.47
C LYS A 402 -5.35 -13.51 15.31
N GLN A 403 -6.41 -13.66 14.52
CA GLN A 403 -6.42 -14.56 13.37
C GLN A 403 -5.30 -14.21 12.36
N GLY A 404 -4.74 -15.21 11.69
CA GLY A 404 -3.67 -15.03 10.70
C GLY A 404 -2.26 -14.86 11.29
N VAL A 405 -2.12 -14.60 12.61
CA VAL A 405 -0.80 -14.41 13.24
C VAL A 405 0.06 -15.67 13.15
N ARG A 406 -0.51 -16.85 13.41
CA ARG A 406 0.23 -18.10 13.33
C ARG A 406 0.78 -18.32 11.92
N GLU A 407 -0.09 -18.20 10.92
CA GLU A 407 0.20 -18.47 9.53
C GLU A 407 1.25 -17.49 8.99
N LYS A 408 1.09 -16.20 9.29
CA LYS A 408 2.03 -15.15 8.91
C LYS A 408 3.42 -15.35 9.53
N VAL A 409 3.48 -15.60 10.85
CA VAL A 409 4.77 -15.78 11.55
C VAL A 409 5.46 -17.06 11.08
N GLN A 410 4.71 -18.14 10.87
CA GLN A 410 5.24 -19.39 10.35
C GLN A 410 5.83 -19.20 8.94
N GLU A 411 5.10 -18.56 8.03
CA GLU A 411 5.58 -18.28 6.66
C GLU A 411 6.89 -17.47 6.68
N ILE A 412 6.97 -16.43 7.50
CA ILE A 412 8.18 -15.60 7.64
C ILE A 412 9.35 -16.47 8.10
N LEU A 413 9.15 -17.30 9.12
CA LEU A 413 10.20 -18.17 9.65
C LEU A 413 10.70 -19.18 8.61
N GLU A 414 9.79 -19.82 7.89
CA GLU A 414 10.11 -20.78 6.83
C GLU A 414 10.87 -20.12 5.67
N ARG A 415 10.46 -18.92 5.26
CA ARG A 415 11.12 -18.19 4.16
C ARG A 415 12.46 -17.58 4.58
N LYS A 416 12.55 -17.03 5.79
CA LYS A 416 13.68 -16.19 6.22
C LYS A 416 14.70 -16.89 7.12
N THR A 417 14.55 -18.18 7.42
CA THR A 417 15.54 -18.91 8.20
C THR A 417 16.12 -20.11 7.46
N GLU A 418 17.32 -20.51 7.84
CA GLU A 418 18.06 -21.63 7.27
C GLU A 418 18.87 -22.37 8.34
N MET A 419 19.21 -23.62 8.06
CA MET A 419 20.03 -24.45 8.93
C MET A 419 21.51 -24.21 8.64
N ASN A 420 22.22 -23.59 9.58
CA ASN A 420 23.66 -23.33 9.49
C ASN A 420 24.38 -24.02 10.64
N GLY A 421 25.24 -25.01 10.34
CA GLY A 421 26.02 -25.72 11.37
C GLY A 421 25.17 -26.49 12.39
N GLY A 422 23.99 -26.97 12.00
CA GLY A 422 23.05 -27.67 12.89
C GLY A 422 22.18 -26.74 13.76
N GLN A 423 22.27 -25.42 13.56
CA GLN A 423 21.43 -24.44 14.24
C GLN A 423 20.61 -23.61 13.25
N LEU A 424 19.36 -23.29 13.60
CA LEU A 424 18.54 -22.37 12.82
C LEU A 424 19.04 -20.94 12.96
N SER A 425 19.25 -20.27 11.83
CA SER A 425 19.70 -18.89 11.75
C SER A 425 18.87 -18.10 10.75
N TRP A 426 18.87 -16.77 10.88
CA TRP A 426 18.17 -15.90 9.94
C TRP A 426 19.02 -15.76 8.67
N LYS A 427 18.42 -15.94 7.49
CA LYS A 427 19.06 -15.74 6.19
C LYS A 427 19.55 -14.30 6.09
N ARG A 428 20.80 -14.13 5.64
CA ARG A 428 21.41 -12.80 5.50
C ARG A 428 20.75 -11.98 4.40
#